data_AF-A0A068YQW8-F1
#
_entry.id   AF-A0A068YQW8-F1
#
_cell.length_a   1.000
_cell.length_b   1.000
_cell.length_c   1.000
_cell.angle_alpha   90.00
_cell.angle_beta   90.00
_cell.angle_gamma   90.00
#
_symmetry.space_group_name_H-M   'P 1'
#
loop_
_entity.id
_entity.type
_entity.pdbx_description
1 polymer ?
#
loop_
_entity_poly.entity_id
_entity_poly.type
_entity_poly.pdbx_seq_one_letter_code
_entity_poly.pdbx_strand_id
1 'polypeptide(L)'
;MFVQDIATSYPDAARITLVMDNLNTHTPASLYEAFAPEQAKALWDRFEFVYTPKHGSWLNMAEIEINVMVGQCLDRRIDNIQTVTSEVAAWQARRDNLQAKVNWQFTTKDARTKLKRLYPTIAS
;
A
#
# COMPACT_ATOMS: atom_id res chain seq x y z
N MET A 1 -6.92 5.51 12.41
CA MET A 1 -7.48 5.02 11.12
C MET A 1 -6.39 5.20 10.09
N PHE A 2 -6.09 4.18 9.29
CA PHE A 2 -4.82 4.06 8.54
C PHE A 2 -4.26 5.37 7.93
N VAL A 3 -5.03 6.09 7.12
CA VAL A 3 -4.57 7.34 6.46
C VAL A 3 -4.29 8.47 7.46
N GLN A 4 -5.08 8.58 8.52
CA GLN A 4 -4.84 9.54 9.60
C GLN A 4 -3.57 9.20 10.40
N ASP A 5 -3.32 7.90 10.62
CA ASP A 5 -2.16 7.41 11.36
C ASP A 5 -0.86 7.72 10.58
N ILE A 6 -0.89 7.58 9.24
CA ILE A 6 0.19 8.00 8.35
C ILE A 6 0.41 9.52 8.44
N ALA A 7 -0.65 10.33 8.31
CA ALA A 7 -0.53 11.79 8.36
C ALA A 7 0.10 12.28 9.68
N THR A 8 -0.25 11.62 10.79
CA THR A 8 0.28 11.90 12.12
C THR A 8 1.76 11.51 12.26
N SER A 9 2.16 10.42 11.60
CA SER A 9 3.55 9.93 11.62
C SER A 9 4.51 10.81 10.81
N TYR A 10 3.99 11.63 9.89
CA TYR A 10 4.76 12.54 9.06
C TYR A 10 4.24 13.99 9.18
N PRO A 11 4.40 14.62 10.37
CA PRO A 11 3.82 15.94 10.66
C PRO A 11 4.45 17.06 9.82
N ASP A 12 5.71 16.91 9.42
CA ASP A 12 6.46 17.93 8.68
C ASP A 12 6.36 17.76 7.15
N ALA A 13 5.76 16.65 6.68
CA ALA A 13 5.57 16.43 5.26
C ALA A 13 4.50 17.40 4.73
N ALA A 14 4.90 18.29 3.82
CA ALA A 14 3.99 19.21 3.15
C ALA A 14 2.90 18.47 2.35
N ARG A 15 3.26 17.34 1.74
CA ARG A 15 2.34 16.42 1.05
C ARG A 15 2.93 15.01 1.06
N ILE A 16 2.09 13.99 1.21
CA ILE A 16 2.48 12.58 1.26
C ILE A 16 1.97 11.89 -0.01
N THR A 17 2.88 11.40 -0.85
CA THR A 17 2.48 10.56 -2.00
C THR A 17 2.22 9.14 -1.51
N LEU A 18 0.96 8.72 -1.54
CA LEU A 18 0.53 7.39 -1.11
C LEU A 18 0.24 6.53 -2.33
N VAL A 19 1.01 5.46 -2.51
CA VAL A 19 0.80 4.48 -3.58
C VAL A 19 -0.14 3.38 -3.09
N MET A 20 -1.24 3.14 -3.80
CA MET A 20 -2.28 2.17 -3.43
C MET A 20 -2.68 1.29 -4.62
N ASP A 21 -3.30 0.15 -4.35
CA ASP A 21 -3.99 -0.61 -5.39
C ASP A 21 -5.23 0.15 -5.91
N ASN A 22 -5.66 -0.23 -7.12
CA ASN A 22 -6.72 0.46 -7.87
C ASN A 22 -8.08 -0.23 -7.66
N LEU A 23 -8.52 -0.27 -6.40
CA LEU A 23 -9.84 -0.74 -6.03
C LEU A 23 -10.86 0.41 -6.15
N ASN A 24 -12.10 0.09 -6.51
CA ASN A 24 -13.16 1.08 -6.72
C ASN A 24 -13.51 1.89 -5.46
N THR A 25 -13.21 1.38 -4.27
CA THR A 25 -13.39 2.06 -2.98
C THR A 25 -12.16 2.89 -2.57
N HIS A 26 -11.04 2.77 -3.27
CA HIS A 26 -9.84 3.56 -3.00
C HIS A 26 -9.95 4.90 -3.73
N THR A 27 -10.88 5.74 -3.27
CA THR A 27 -11.06 7.09 -3.80
C THR A 27 -10.96 8.11 -2.66
N PRO A 28 -10.52 9.35 -2.95
CA PRO A 28 -10.49 10.40 -1.92
C PRO A 28 -11.87 10.68 -1.33
N ALA A 29 -12.94 10.46 -2.10
CA ALA A 29 -14.32 10.65 -1.67
C ALA A 29 -14.68 9.74 -0.47
N SER A 30 -14.08 8.56 -0.37
CA SER A 30 -14.31 7.62 0.73
C SER A 30 -13.84 8.18 2.09
N LEU A 31 -13.00 9.21 2.12
CA LEU A 31 -12.70 9.93 3.36
C LEU A 31 -13.94 10.64 3.93
N TYR A 32 -14.84 11.14 3.09
CA TYR A 32 -16.07 11.80 3.53
C TYR A 32 -17.12 10.82 4.05
N GLU A 33 -17.00 9.54 3.73
CA GLU A 33 -17.83 8.49 4.32
C GLU A 33 -17.39 8.14 5.75
N ALA A 34 -16.09 8.32 6.05
CA ALA A 34 -15.48 7.92 7.31
C ALA A 34 -15.23 9.07 8.30
N PHE A 35 -15.14 10.31 7.83
CA PHE A 35 -14.76 11.48 8.64
C PHE A 35 -15.69 12.66 8.43
N ALA A 36 -15.72 13.57 9.41
CA ALA A 36 -16.37 14.87 9.25
C ALA A 36 -15.78 15.64 8.06
N PRO A 37 -16.57 16.45 7.33
CA PRO A 37 -16.13 17.06 6.07
C PRO A 37 -14.83 17.87 6.16
N GLU A 38 -14.62 18.63 7.23
CA GLU A 38 -13.39 19.41 7.45
C GLU A 38 -12.17 18.51 7.62
N GLN A 39 -12.30 17.44 8.40
CA GLN A 39 -11.24 16.45 8.61
C GLN A 39 -10.93 15.65 7.34
N ALA A 40 -11.97 15.24 6.61
CA ALA A 40 -11.82 14.54 5.33
C ALA A 40 -11.06 15.40 4.32
N LYS A 41 -11.41 16.69 4.20
CA LYS A 41 -10.72 17.62 3.31
C LYS A 41 -9.28 17.86 3.73
N ALA A 42 -9.03 18.07 5.03
CA ALA A 42 -7.67 18.25 5.55
C ALA A 42 -6.78 17.03 5.30
N LEU A 43 -7.33 15.81 5.44
CA LEU A 43 -6.62 14.59 5.06
C LEU A 43 -6.40 14.54 3.55
N TRP A 44 -7.42 14.74 2.72
CA TRP A 44 -7.24 14.73 1.26
C TRP A 44 -6.14 15.69 0.81
N ASP A 45 -6.12 16.92 1.30
CA ASP A 45 -5.09 17.91 0.93
C ASP A 45 -3.66 17.49 1.33
N ARG A 46 -3.55 16.63 2.34
CA ARG A 46 -2.29 16.08 2.82
C ARG A 46 -1.72 14.99 1.91
N PHE A 47 -2.55 14.36 1.07
CA PHE A 47 -2.17 13.19 0.29
C PHE A 47 -2.27 13.40 -1.22
N GLU A 48 -1.26 12.90 -1.92
CA GLU A 48 -1.34 12.62 -3.34
C GLU A 48 -1.51 11.11 -3.54
N PHE A 49 -2.70 10.69 -3.94
CA PHE A 49 -2.99 9.27 -4.17
C PHE A 49 -2.53 8.85 -5.57
N VAL A 50 -1.64 7.87 -5.63
CA VAL A 50 -1.15 7.25 -6.87
C VAL A 50 -1.61 5.80 -6.88
N TYR A 51 -2.37 5.41 -7.89
CA TYR A 51 -2.89 4.04 -7.98
C TYR A 51 -2.02 3.18 -8.88
N THR A 52 -1.84 1.91 -8.52
CA THR A 52 -1.28 0.92 -9.46
C THR A 52 -2.17 0.81 -10.70
N PRO A 53 -1.66 0.31 -11.83
CA PRO A 53 -2.52 -0.03 -12.96
C PRO A 53 -3.64 -1.00 -12.56
N LYS A 54 -4.77 -0.96 -13.29
CA LYS A 54 -5.80 -2.00 -13.17
C LYS A 54 -5.18 -3.36 -13.45
N HIS A 55 -5.50 -4.35 -12.62
CA HIS A 55 -4.90 -5.69 -12.64
C HIS A 55 -3.36 -5.71 -12.42
N GLY A 56 -2.80 -4.62 -11.89
CA GLY A 56 -1.38 -4.46 -11.58
C GLY A 56 -1.06 -4.69 -10.11
N SER A 57 -1.84 -5.49 -9.39
CA SER A 57 -1.72 -5.70 -7.95
C SER A 57 -0.36 -6.30 -7.54
N TRP A 58 0.31 -7.01 -8.47
CA TRP A 58 1.68 -7.49 -8.31
C TRP A 58 2.73 -6.38 -8.15
N LEU A 59 2.39 -5.11 -8.43
CA LEU A 59 3.23 -3.94 -8.15
C LEU A 59 2.92 -3.30 -6.77
N ASN A 60 1.88 -3.76 -6.08
CA ASN A 60 1.48 -3.22 -4.78
C ASN A 60 2.43 -3.72 -3.69
N MET A 61 3.13 -2.79 -3.04
CA MET A 61 4.11 -3.10 -1.99
C MET A 61 3.48 -3.83 -0.80
N ALA A 62 2.24 -3.46 -0.44
CA ALA A 62 1.53 -4.09 0.67
C ALA A 62 1.21 -5.57 0.36
N GLU A 63 0.76 -5.88 -0.86
CA GLU A 63 0.51 -7.27 -1.27
C GLU A 63 1.79 -8.10 -1.33
N ILE A 64 2.90 -7.52 -1.78
CA ILE A 64 4.20 -8.20 -1.77
C ILE A 64 4.59 -8.56 -0.33
N GLU A 65 4.45 -7.62 0.60
CA GLU A 65 4.75 -7.85 2.02
C GLU A 65 3.83 -8.89 2.65
N ILE A 66 2.54 -8.88 2.32
CA ILE A 66 1.57 -9.90 2.76
C ILE A 66 1.99 -11.28 2.24
N ASN A 67 2.45 -11.41 0.98
CA ASN A 67 2.93 -12.69 0.46
C ASN A 67 4.18 -13.18 1.20
N VAL A 68 5.10 -12.29 1.57
CA VAL A 68 6.26 -12.63 2.40
C VAL A 68 5.82 -13.10 3.78
N MET A 69 4.88 -12.40 4.42
CA MET A 69 4.30 -12.79 5.69
C MET A 69 3.64 -14.17 5.62
N VAL A 70 2.83 -14.41 4.59
CA VAL A 70 2.17 -15.71 4.39
C VAL A 70 3.20 -16.82 4.29
N GLY A 71 4.23 -16.67 3.45
CA GLY A 71 5.27 -17.70 3.28
C GLY A 71 6.18 -17.88 4.50
N GLN A 72 6.43 -16.83 5.29
CA GLN A 72 7.34 -16.91 6.43
C GLN A 72 6.66 -17.25 7.76
N CYS A 73 5.37 -16.95 7.89
CA CYS A 73 4.64 -17.00 9.15
C CYS A 73 3.40 -17.90 9.10
N LEU A 74 2.67 -17.89 7.98
CA LEU A 74 1.36 -18.55 7.87
C LEU A 74 1.33 -19.72 6.89
N ASP A 75 2.48 -20.27 6.50
CA ASP A 75 2.59 -21.46 5.63
C ASP A 75 2.27 -22.77 6.39
N ARG A 76 1.17 -22.74 7.14
CA ARG A 76 0.63 -23.85 7.93
C ARG A 76 -0.84 -23.59 8.24
N ARG A 77 -1.59 -24.66 8.50
CA ARG A 77 -2.96 -24.53 9.00
C ARG A 77 -2.97 -24.02 10.44
N ILE A 78 -3.73 -22.97 10.69
CA ILE A 78 -4.01 -22.41 12.02
C ILE A 78 -5.53 -22.33 12.14
N ASP A 79 -6.09 -22.94 13.19
CA ASP A 79 -7.53 -23.14 13.34
C ASP A 79 -8.24 -22.02 14.10
N ASN A 80 -7.48 -21.07 14.68
CA ASN A 80 -8.03 -19.98 15.47
C ASN A 80 -7.34 -18.64 15.18
N ILE A 81 -8.12 -17.57 15.21
CA ILE A 81 -7.67 -16.22 14.86
C ILE A 81 -6.70 -15.61 15.89
N GLN A 82 -6.80 -16.03 17.15
CA GLN A 82 -5.93 -15.56 18.23
C GLN A 82 -4.48 -15.96 17.95
N THR A 83 -4.27 -17.21 17.54
CA THR A 83 -2.94 -17.72 17.16
C THR A 83 -2.42 -16.98 15.93
N VAL A 84 -3.24 -16.83 14.88
CA VAL A 84 -2.86 -16.05 13.68
C VAL A 84 -2.40 -14.65 14.06
N THR A 85 -3.16 -13.96 14.92
CA THR A 85 -2.83 -12.60 15.37
C THR A 85 -1.51 -12.55 16.12
N SER A 86 -1.28 -13.48 17.06
CA SER A 86 -0.04 -13.53 17.83
C SER A 86 1.19 -13.83 16.97
N GLU A 87 1.04 -14.72 15.98
CA GLU A 87 2.11 -15.13 15.09
C GLU A 87 2.49 -13.99 14.13
N VAL A 88 1.50 -13.32 13.54
CA VAL A 88 1.72 -12.16 12.68
C VAL A 88 2.37 -11.01 13.45
N ALA A 89 1.97 -10.75 14.70
CA ALA A 89 2.59 -9.73 15.54
C ALA A 89 4.06 -10.06 15.86
N ALA A 90 4.36 -11.32 16.19
CA ALA A 90 5.73 -11.76 16.43
C ALA A 90 6.59 -11.67 15.16
N TRP A 91 6.03 -12.05 14.01
CA TRP A 91 6.68 -11.93 12.71
C TRP A 91 6.97 -10.47 12.35
N GLN A 92 6.01 -9.56 12.56
CA GLN A 92 6.18 -8.13 12.31
C GLN A 92 7.30 -7.56 13.20
N ALA A 93 7.26 -7.81 14.51
CA ALA A 93 8.29 -7.34 15.43
C ALA A 93 9.70 -7.82 15.04
N ARG A 94 9.82 -9.07 14.56
CA ARG A 94 11.07 -9.61 14.03
C ARG A 94 11.54 -8.86 12.77
N ARG A 95 10.65 -8.65 11.80
CA ARG A 95 10.95 -7.91 10.55
C ARG A 95 11.38 -6.47 10.82
N ASP A 96 10.67 -5.80 11.73
CA ASP A 96 10.95 -4.42 12.14
C ASP A 96 12.32 -4.31 12.80
N ASN A 97 12.66 -5.24 13.71
CA ASN A 97 13.99 -5.29 14.35
C ASN A 97 15.12 -5.55 13.35
N LEU A 98 14.85 -6.33 12.29
CA LEU A 98 15.80 -6.56 11.20
C LEU A 98 15.88 -5.37 10.24
N GLN A 99 15.01 -4.36 10.39
CA GLN A 99 14.85 -3.28 9.42
C GLN A 99 14.70 -3.84 8.01
N ALA A 100 13.93 -4.92 7.89
CA ALA A 100 13.81 -5.67 6.65
C ALA A 100 13.15 -4.78 5.58
N LYS A 101 13.80 -4.67 4.42
CA LYS A 101 13.33 -3.85 3.30
C LYS A 101 13.02 -4.71 2.10
N VAL A 102 12.06 -4.27 1.30
CA VAL A 102 11.83 -4.85 -0.03
C VAL A 102 12.99 -4.45 -0.92
N ASN A 103 13.71 -5.45 -1.45
CA ASN A 103 14.71 -5.23 -2.49
C ASN A 103 14.00 -5.03 -3.83
N TRP A 104 13.56 -3.81 -4.10
CA TRP A 104 12.79 -3.48 -5.29
C TRP A 104 13.65 -3.49 -6.55
N GLN A 105 13.35 -4.39 -7.49
CA GLN A 105 14.12 -4.58 -8.74
C GLN A 105 13.36 -4.12 -9.99
N PHE A 106 12.06 -3.82 -9.89
CA PHE A 106 11.26 -3.44 -11.06
C PHE A 106 11.50 -1.97 -11.44
N THR A 107 12.07 -1.73 -12.62
CA THR A 107 12.47 -0.39 -13.05
C THR A 107 11.45 0.29 -13.96
N THR A 108 11.61 1.59 -14.17
CA THR A 108 10.84 2.33 -15.19
C THR A 108 11.08 1.81 -16.60
N LYS A 109 12.26 1.24 -16.89
CA LYS A 109 12.56 0.57 -18.16
C LYS A 109 11.74 -0.70 -18.32
N ASP A 110 11.63 -1.51 -17.27
CA ASP A 110 10.80 -2.72 -17.27
C ASP A 110 9.32 -2.36 -17.43
N ALA A 111 8.87 -1.29 -16.77
CA ALA A 111 7.51 -0.77 -16.90
C ALA A 111 7.17 -0.40 -18.36
N ARG A 112 8.07 0.29 -19.08
CA ARG A 112 7.87 0.64 -20.50
C ARG A 112 7.64 -0.58 -21.39
N THR A 113 8.29 -1.70 -21.09
CA THR A 113 8.11 -2.94 -21.84
C THR A 113 6.88 -3.72 -21.37
N LYS A 114 6.76 -4.00 -20.06
CA LYS A 114 5.65 -4.82 -19.51
C LYS A 114 4.30 -4.12 -19.57
N LEU A 115 4.27 -2.81 -19.42
CA LEU A 115 3.06 -1.99 -19.41
C LEU A 115 2.90 -1.17 -20.68
N LYS A 116 3.53 -1.59 -21.79
CA LYS A 116 3.52 -0.86 -23.08
C LYS A 116 2.13 -0.36 -23.49
N ARG A 117 1.08 -1.16 -23.24
CA ARG A 117 -0.32 -0.81 -23.58
C ARG A 117 -0.88 0.39 -22.80
N LEU A 118 -0.28 0.76 -21.67
CA LEU A 118 -0.68 1.89 -20.84
C LEU A 118 0.00 3.20 -21.24
N TYR A 119 1.05 3.15 -22.06
CA TYR A 119 1.73 4.35 -22.54
C TYR A 119 0.97 4.96 -23.72
N PRO A 120 0.84 6.29 -23.78
CA PRO A 120 0.23 6.96 -24.94
C PRO A 120 0.99 6.61 -26.22
N THR A 121 0.25 6.28 -27.29
CA THR A 121 0.83 6.21 -28.63
C THR A 121 1.00 7.65 -29.12
N ILE A 122 2.24 8.11 -29.26
CA ILE A 122 2.51 9.39 -29.92
C ILE A 122 2.26 9.15 -31.41
N ALA A 123 1.21 9.77 -31.95
CA ALA A 123 1.01 9.82 -33.39
C ALA A 123 2.12 10.68 -33.99
N SER A 124 2.91 10.09 -34.88
CA SER A 124 3.90 10.76 -35.73
C SER A 124 3.23 11.53 -36.86
#